data_AF-A0A9N7MNK3-F1
#
_entry.id   AF-A0A9N7MNK3-F1
#
_cell.length_a   1.000
_cell.length_b   1.000
_cell.length_c   1.000
_cell.angle_alpha   90.00
_cell.angle_beta   90.00
_cell.angle_gamma   90.00
#
_symmetry.space_group_name_H-M   'P 1'
#
loop_
_entity.id
_entity.type
_entity.pdbx_description
1 polymer ?
#
loop_
_entity_poly.entity_id
_entity_poly.type
_entity_poly.pdbx_seq_one_letter_code
_entity_poly.pdbx_strand_id
1 'polypeptide(L)'
;FKKELRSLNRELQLHFLELADVLVERPSQYARRVEEISLIFKNIHHLLNSIRPHQARATLIHILELQIQRRKQAVEDIKRRREEARRLLAEALGTLDGQ
;
A
#
# COMPACT_ATOMS: atom_id res chain seq x y z
N PHE A 1 -8.74 2.31 14.74
CA PHE A 1 -8.34 2.85 13.42
C PHE A 1 -9.48 2.87 12.39
N LYS A 2 -9.76 1.80 11.61
CA LYS A 2 -10.73 1.89 10.47
C LYS A 2 -12.18 2.17 10.89
N LYS A 3 -12.63 1.67 12.04
CA LYS A 3 -13.97 1.99 12.59
C LYS A 3 -14.05 3.47 13.01
N GLU A 4 -13.02 3.94 13.69
CA GLU A 4 -12.91 5.29 14.24
C GLU A 4 -12.74 6.36 13.16
N LEU A 5 -11.87 6.13 12.16
CA LEU A 5 -11.77 6.97 10.96
C LEU A 5 -13.11 7.05 10.22
N ARG A 6 -13.86 5.94 10.11
CA ARG A 6 -15.19 5.97 9.51
C ARG A 6 -16.20 6.73 10.35
N SER A 7 -16.09 6.69 11.68
CA SER A 7 -16.92 7.47 12.59
C SER A 7 -16.65 8.96 12.42
N LEU A 8 -15.38 9.38 12.52
CA LEU A 8 -14.96 10.76 12.33
C LEU A 8 -15.32 11.29 10.93
N ASN A 9 -15.24 10.46 9.89
CA ASN A 9 -15.64 10.88 8.55
C ASN A 9 -17.15 11.10 8.42
N ARG A 10 -17.97 10.28 9.10
CA ARG A 10 -19.44 10.51 9.15
C ARG A 10 -19.76 11.76 9.96
N GLU A 11 -19.08 11.98 11.07
CA GLU A 11 -19.19 13.18 11.90
C GLU A 11 -18.80 14.43 11.10
N LEU A 12 -17.69 14.38 10.36
CA LEU A 12 -17.25 15.44 9.45
C LEU A 12 -18.33 15.79 8.41
N GLN A 13 -18.93 14.77 7.78
CA GLN A 13 -20.00 14.98 6.80
C GLN A 13 -21.21 15.68 7.41
N LEU A 14 -21.61 15.29 8.63
CA LEU A 14 -22.71 15.93 9.35
C LEU A 14 -22.39 17.40 9.64
N HIS A 15 -21.22 17.69 10.20
CA HIS A 15 -20.81 19.07 10.49
C HIS A 15 -20.70 19.93 9.23
N PHE A 16 -20.35 19.33 8.09
CA PHE A 16 -20.31 20.05 6.82
C PHE A 16 -21.71 20.43 6.31
N LEU A 17 -22.69 19.53 6.47
CA LEU A 17 -24.10 19.83 6.17
C LEU A 17 -24.64 20.91 7.11
N GLU A 18 -24.38 20.79 8.41
CA GLU A 18 -24.78 21.81 9.40
C GLU A 18 -24.13 23.17 9.12
N LEU A 19 -22.88 23.19 8.62
CA LEU A 19 -22.23 24.43 8.19
C LEU A 19 -22.96 25.05 7.00
N ALA A 20 -23.37 24.25 6.01
CA ALA A 20 -24.14 24.75 4.87
C ALA A 20 -25.46 25.39 5.33
N ASP A 21 -26.18 24.73 6.25
CA ASP A 21 -27.42 25.26 6.82
C ASP A 21 -27.18 26.57 7.59
N VAL A 22 -26.12 26.62 8.42
CA VAL A 22 -25.75 27.84 9.18
C VAL A 22 -25.39 28.99 8.26
N LEU A 23 -24.71 28.73 7.14
CA LEU A 23 -24.37 29.77 6.17
C LEU A 23 -25.60 30.37 5.48
N VAL A 24 -26.67 29.59 5.33
CA VAL A 24 -27.95 30.05 4.75
C VAL A 24 -28.79 30.78 5.79
N GLU A 25 -28.97 30.22 6.98
CA GLU A 25 -29.89 30.79 7.98
C GLU A 25 -29.25 31.86 8.87
N ARG A 26 -28.00 31.66 9.30
CA ARG A 26 -27.33 32.47 10.35
C ARG A 26 -25.82 32.58 10.10
N PRO A 27 -25.40 33.28 9.03
CA PRO A 27 -24.00 33.28 8.59
C PRO A 27 -23.02 33.82 9.63
N SER A 28 -23.45 34.62 10.61
CA SER A 28 -22.59 35.10 11.70
C SER A 28 -22.09 33.99 12.65
N GLN A 29 -22.73 32.81 12.65
CA GLN A 29 -22.40 31.70 13.57
C GLN A 29 -21.48 30.64 12.94
N TYR A 30 -21.00 30.84 11.71
CA TYR A 30 -20.21 29.86 10.97
C TYR A 30 -18.90 29.47 11.69
N ALA A 31 -18.28 30.39 12.43
CA ALA A 31 -16.96 30.21 13.03
C ALA A 31 -16.90 28.98 13.95
N ARG A 32 -17.94 28.77 14.77
CA ARG A 32 -18.03 27.59 15.66
C ARG A 32 -18.04 26.28 14.87
N ARG A 33 -18.77 26.23 13.75
CA ARG A 33 -18.84 25.03 12.90
C ARG A 33 -17.50 24.74 12.22
N VAL A 34 -16.80 25.78 11.79
CA VAL A 34 -15.46 25.65 11.21
C VAL A 34 -14.45 25.14 12.25
N GLU A 35 -14.56 25.57 13.50
CA GLU A 35 -13.71 25.06 14.60
C GLU A 35 -13.98 23.57 14.88
N GLU A 36 -15.24 23.15 14.93
CA GLU A 36 -15.65 21.75 15.10
C GLU A 36 -15.08 20.87 13.95
N ILE A 37 -15.23 21.31 12.70
CA ILE A 37 -14.64 20.66 11.52
C ILE A 37 -13.11 20.57 11.64
N SER A 38 -12.46 21.65 12.05
CA SER A 38 -11.00 21.71 12.21
C SER A 38 -10.50 20.72 13.26
N LEU A 39 -11.25 20.51 14.35
CA LEU A 39 -10.93 19.53 15.37
C LEU A 39 -11.01 18.10 14.81
N ILE A 40 -12.05 17.78 14.04
CA ILE A 40 -12.21 16.48 13.40
C ILE A 40 -11.06 16.18 12.44
N PHE A 41 -10.63 17.16 11.64
CA PHE A 41 -9.46 17.01 10.76
C PHE A 41 -8.17 16.75 11.54
N LYS A 42 -7.93 17.44 12.66
CA LYS A 42 -6.77 17.18 13.53
C LYS A 42 -6.79 15.74 14.05
N ASN A 43 -7.96 15.27 14.51
CA ASN A 43 -8.13 13.90 15.01
C ASN A 43 -7.86 12.86 13.91
N ILE A 44 -8.39 13.05 12.71
CA ILE A 44 -8.13 12.19 11.55
C ILE A 44 -6.62 12.17 11.24
N HIS A 45 -5.97 13.33 11.20
CA HIS A 45 -4.54 13.43 10.93
C HIS A 45 -3.70 12.69 11.98
N HIS A 46 -4.01 12.84 13.27
CA HIS A 46 -3.35 12.09 14.33
C HIS A 46 -3.52 10.58 14.17
N LEU A 47 -4.73 10.10 13.88
CA LEU A 47 -4.98 8.68 13.64
C LEU A 47 -4.20 8.15 12.44
N LEU A 48 -4.15 8.90 11.34
CA LEU A 48 -3.35 8.52 10.16
C LEU A 48 -1.86 8.44 10.52
N ASN A 49 -1.34 9.38 11.31
CA ASN A 49 0.05 9.39 11.76
C ASN A 49 0.39 8.15 12.58
N SER A 50 -0.50 7.74 13.48
CA SER A 50 -0.34 6.52 14.28
C SER A 50 -0.33 5.25 13.43
N ILE A 51 -0.91 5.27 12.22
CA ILE A 51 -0.95 4.11 11.30
C ILE A 51 0.30 4.04 10.40
N ARG A 52 0.97 5.16 10.12
CA ARG A 52 2.14 5.21 9.21
C ARG A 52 3.22 4.16 9.55
N PRO A 53 3.60 3.91 10.82
CA PRO A 53 4.61 2.90 11.14
C PRO A 53 4.17 1.47 10.77
N HIS A 54 2.89 1.14 10.94
CA HIS A 54 2.36 -0.16 10.54
C HIS A 54 2.35 -0.31 9.02
N GLN A 55 1.96 0.75 8.29
CA GLN A 55 1.99 0.76 6.83
C GLN A 55 3.41 0.60 6.29
N ALA A 56 4.39 1.28 6.88
CA ALA A 56 5.80 1.14 6.51
C ALA A 56 6.29 -0.31 6.67
N ARG A 57 5.93 -0.97 7.78
CA ARG A 57 6.24 -2.39 7.99
C ARG A 57 5.57 -3.30 6.96
N ALA A 58 4.27 -3.11 6.70
CA ALA A 58 3.56 -3.88 5.68
C ALA A 58 4.15 -3.70 4.28
N THR A 59 4.57 -2.47 3.95
CA THR A 59 5.27 -2.16 2.69
C THR A 59 6.60 -2.88 2.61
N LEU A 60 7.39 -2.88 3.69
CA LEU A 60 8.67 -3.59 3.73
C LEU A 60 8.49 -5.10 3.58
N ILE A 61 7.50 -5.69 4.26
CA ILE A 61 7.17 -7.11 4.12
C ILE A 61 6.86 -7.43 2.65
N HIS A 62 6.01 -6.63 2.01
CA HIS A 62 5.65 -6.83 0.61
C HIS A 62 6.87 -6.75 -0.33
N ILE A 63 7.78 -5.79 -0.09
CA ILE A 63 9.04 -5.68 -0.85
C ILE A 63 9.90 -6.94 -0.67
N LEU A 64 10.03 -7.46 0.55
CA LEU A 64 10.81 -8.66 0.83
C LEU A 64 10.20 -9.90 0.19
N GLU A 65 8.88 -10.05 0.22
CA GLU A 65 8.17 -11.12 -0.47
C GLU A 65 8.45 -11.09 -1.98
N LEU A 66 8.38 -9.91 -2.60
CA LEU A 66 8.70 -9.74 -4.01
C LEU A 66 10.16 -10.08 -4.32
N GLN A 67 11.09 -9.71 -3.45
CA GLN A 67 12.50 -10.07 -3.59
C GLN A 67 12.73 -11.57 -3.50
N ILE A 68 12.05 -12.26 -2.58
CA ILE A 68 12.11 -13.72 -2.46
C ILE A 68 11.60 -14.38 -3.74
N GLN A 69 10.46 -13.92 -4.27
CA GLN A 69 9.90 -14.47 -5.51
C GLN A 69 10.83 -14.27 -6.71
N ARG A 70 11.42 -13.07 -6.86
CA ARG A 70 12.40 -12.80 -7.91
C ARG A 70 13.64 -13.70 -7.81
N ARG A 71 14.15 -13.91 -6.60
CA ARG A 71 15.30 -14.79 -6.36
C ARG A 71 14.98 -16.25 -6.69
N LYS A 72 13.78 -16.73 -6.33
CA LYS A 72 13.33 -18.08 -6.70
C LYS A 72 13.25 -18.23 -8.22
N GLN A 73 12.65 -17.27 -8.92
CA GLN A 73 12.58 -17.30 -10.37
C GLN A 73 13.97 -17.32 -11.02
N ALA A 74 14.90 -16.47 -10.54
CA ALA A 74 16.27 -16.44 -11.03
C ALA A 74 16.99 -17.79 -10.82
N VAL A 75 16.79 -18.45 -9.68
CA VAL A 75 17.36 -19.79 -9.42
C VAL A 75 16.81 -20.82 -10.40
N GLU A 76 15.50 -20.83 -10.65
CA GLU A 76 14.90 -21.76 -11.63
C GLU A 76 15.38 -21.47 -13.05
N ASP A 77 15.55 -20.20 -13.43
CA ASP A 77 16.10 -19.81 -14.72
C ASP A 77 17.54 -20.31 -14.90
N ILE A 78 18.37 -20.19 -13.86
CA ILE A 78 19.75 -20.69 -13.85
C ILE A 78 19.77 -22.22 -13.98
N LYS A 79 18.91 -22.93 -13.24
CA LYS A 79 18.81 -24.40 -13.32
C LYS A 79 18.45 -24.87 -14.73
N ARG A 80 17.43 -24.24 -15.34
CA ARG A 80 17.02 -24.53 -16.73
C ARG A 80 18.16 -24.31 -17.72
N ARG A 81 18.82 -23.16 -17.67
CA ARG A 81 19.97 -22.87 -18.56
C ARG A 81 21.12 -23.85 -18.38
N ARG A 82 21.38 -24.29 -17.14
CA ARG A 82 22.39 -25.32 -16.85
C ARG A 82 22.02 -26.67 -17.49
N GLU A 83 20.76 -27.07 -17.43
CA GLU A 83 20.29 -28.31 -18.07
C GLU A 83 20.40 -28.24 -19.59
N GLU A 84 20.01 -27.12 -20.20
CA GLU A 84 20.18 -26.85 -21.63
C GLU A 84 21.66 -26.95 -22.04
N ALA A 85 22.57 -26.28 -21.32
CA ALA A 85 24.00 -26.34 -21.59
C ALA A 85 24.56 -27.76 -21.46
N ARG A 86 24.11 -28.53 -20.46
CA ARG A 86 24.51 -29.94 -20.29
C ARG A 86 24.05 -30.83 -21.44
N ARG A 87 22.83 -30.63 -21.94
CA ARG A 87 22.31 -31.37 -23.10
C ARG A 87 23.14 -31.07 -24.34
N LEU A 88 23.39 -29.79 -24.63
CA LEU A 88 24.20 -29.36 -25.77
C LEU A 88 25.64 -29.93 -25.69
N LEU A 89 26.25 -29.93 -24.50
CA LEU A 89 27.58 -30.52 -24.32
C LEU A 89 27.57 -32.04 -24.54
N ALA A 90 26.55 -32.75 -24.07
CA ALA A 90 26.42 -34.19 -24.27
C ALA A 90 26.23 -34.54 -25.76
N GLU A 91 25.42 -33.77 -26.49
CA GLU A 91 25.25 -33.91 -27.94
C GLU A 91 26.57 -33.67 -28.68
N ALA A 92 27.31 -32.60 -28.35
CA ALA A 92 28.59 -32.29 -28.97
C ALA A 92 29.66 -33.37 -28.71
N LEU A 93 29.74 -33.90 -27.49
CA LEU A 93 30.64 -35.02 -27.17
C LEU A 93 30.27 -36.28 -27.93
N GLY A 94 28.99 -36.61 -28.03
CA GLY A 94 28.52 -37.75 -28.82
C GLY A 94 28.84 -37.64 -30.32
N THR A 95 28.86 -36.42 -30.87
CA THR A 95 29.31 -36.19 -32.25
C THR A 95 30.83 -36.33 -32.46
N LEU A 96 31.63 -36.08 -31.41
CA LEU A 96 33.10 -36.20 -31.46
C LEU A 96 33.56 -37.64 -31.28
N ASP A 97 32.91 -38.42 -30.41
CA ASP A 97 33.20 -39.85 -30.21
C ASP A 97 32.70 -40.74 -31.38
N GLY A 98 31.90 -40.18 -32.28
CA GLY A 98 31.37 -40.84 -33.49
C GLY A 98 32.18 -40.60 -34.77
N GLN A 99 33.34 -39.93 -34.68
CA GLN A 99 34.34 -39.76 -35.77
C GLN A 99 35.60 -40.57 -35.46
#